data_AF-A0A1N7FUS0-F1
#
_entry.id   AF-A0A1N7FUS0-F1
#
_cell.length_a   1.000
_cell.length_b   1.000
_cell.length_c   1.000
_cell.angle_alpha   90.00
_cell.angle_beta   90.00
_cell.angle_gamma   90.00
#
_symmetry.space_group_name_H-M   'P 1'
#
loop_
_entity.id
_entity.type
_entity.pdbx_description
1 polymer ?
#
loop_
_entity_poly.entity_id
_entity_poly.type
_entity_poly.pdbx_seq_one_letter_code
_entity_poly.pdbx_strand_id
1 'polypeptide(L)'
;MLTKRAASDVNAFGAKFGRLVRSYRDDLGLSVRDLAINVWNDEGRKASISRLENGHVANPAARTVQRLAHALGIPQDEIDALREPPQSLPSQLEGLPNARRDQLEALASRFEIDNVFDKSDAELRTLLDGKASEYRIFKRRLDELDDRLTHVADIKAAAREAAAQLDLDKYEELLLQIDESYSEMTVRAKEARARNALLRGRADEAYQGFASAAETWRNIDPSRSVKGRLEYHRALFEHGLRFGGTGLERSADILRPALATQDCAAPRRARVLQNLANALANIGVRSEGTASMALMDEATQKYEEALSLVSEDEDGDVWAMVQQNLGAALSMRAKQCDDTGERRAFLGRAIEAFRAALRLRPRDSKPLEWAMTTQNVAVTLLETAHATPGKDGLMLLKRADQLLHDTLGVRSRDAAPFDWALTQENLAIVSQAMAERCAVSERADHLASAARHVAAALEVFQSEGDTYYHEKASELALEIKQSAAQAKSDDPAA
;
A
#
# COMPACT_ATOMS: atom_id res chain seq x y z
N MET A 1 47.69 38.41 22.84
CA MET A 1 48.37 37.14 22.53
C MET A 1 47.64 36.01 23.22
N LEU A 2 46.71 35.35 22.53
CA LEU A 2 46.07 34.11 22.99
C LEU A 2 46.66 33.00 22.11
N THR A 3 47.53 32.19 22.69
CA THR A 3 48.10 31.00 22.04
C THR A 3 46.96 30.02 21.74
N LYS A 4 46.57 29.92 20.46
CA LYS A 4 45.77 28.80 19.94
C LYS A 4 46.50 27.49 20.28
N ARG A 5 46.03 26.75 21.29
CA ARG A 5 46.25 25.29 21.31
C ARG A 5 45.48 24.76 20.11
N ALA A 6 46.20 24.27 19.10
CA ALA A 6 45.59 23.60 17.95
C ALA A 6 44.75 22.43 18.48
N ALA A 7 43.44 22.50 18.28
CA ALA A 7 42.56 21.37 18.50
C ALA A 7 43.02 20.23 17.57
N SER A 8 43.25 19.04 18.11
CA SER A 8 43.60 17.87 17.32
C SER A 8 42.45 17.54 16.37
N ASP A 9 42.71 17.51 15.06
CA ASP A 9 41.77 16.96 14.09
C ASP A 9 41.60 15.46 14.37
N VAL A 10 40.45 15.09 14.96
CA VAL A 10 40.12 13.72 15.41
C VAL A 10 40.08 12.73 14.23
N ASN A 11 39.89 13.25 13.02
CA ASN A 11 39.81 12.49 11.77
C ASN A 11 41.14 12.42 11.00
N ALA A 12 42.18 13.13 11.45
CA ALA A 12 43.50 13.02 10.85
C ALA A 12 44.07 11.59 11.02
N PHE A 13 44.82 11.13 10.02
CA PHE A 13 45.43 9.79 10.00
C PHE A 13 46.18 9.48 11.29
N GLY A 14 46.97 10.42 11.80
CA GLY A 14 47.75 10.24 13.02
C GLY A 14 46.92 10.10 14.30
N ALA A 15 45.74 10.72 14.38
CA ALA A 15 44.83 10.55 15.51
C ALA A 15 44.16 9.17 15.48
N LYS A 16 43.78 8.69 14.29
CA LYS A 16 43.25 7.33 14.08
C LYS A 16 44.31 6.27 14.37
N PHE A 17 45.52 6.44 13.83
CA PHE A 17 46.65 5.53 14.03
C PHE A 17 47.10 5.51 15.50
N GLY A 18 47.07 6.64 16.20
CA GLY A 18 47.37 6.69 17.63
C GLY A 18 46.41 5.87 18.50
N ARG A 19 45.11 5.88 18.19
CA ARG A 19 44.13 5.02 18.88
C ARG A 19 44.39 3.54 18.61
N LEU A 20 44.72 3.20 17.36
CA LEU A 20 45.08 1.83 16.98
C LEU A 20 46.32 1.32 17.73
N VAL A 21 47.37 2.16 17.79
CA VAL A 21 48.59 1.89 18.56
C VAL A 21 48.29 1.67 20.04
N ARG A 22 47.40 2.48 20.64
CA ARG A 22 46.98 2.31 22.03
C ARG A 22 46.29 0.96 22.26
N SER A 23 45.33 0.61 21.39
CA SER A 23 44.59 -0.66 21.50
C SER A 23 45.54 -1.85 21.51
N TYR A 24 46.38 -1.98 20.48
CA TYR A 24 47.33 -3.09 20.36
C TYR A 24 48.36 -3.11 21.49
N ARG A 25 48.80 -1.93 21.98
CA ARG A 25 49.69 -1.84 23.14
C ARG A 25 49.02 -2.37 24.41
N ASP A 26 47.77 -1.98 24.65
CA ASP A 26 47.00 -2.40 25.83
C ASP A 26 46.69 -3.90 25.77
N ASP A 27 46.36 -4.45 24.59
CA ASP A 27 46.12 -5.89 24.37
C ASP A 27 47.37 -6.75 24.63
N LEU A 28 48.56 -6.22 24.31
CA LEU A 28 49.84 -6.85 24.61
C LEU A 28 50.32 -6.60 26.06
N GLY A 29 49.55 -5.86 26.87
CA GLY A 29 49.88 -5.54 28.26
C GLY A 29 51.13 -4.65 28.42
N LEU A 30 51.53 -3.94 27.37
CA LEU A 30 52.75 -3.13 27.36
C LEU A 30 52.49 -1.74 27.94
N SER A 31 53.36 -1.22 28.78
CA SER A 31 53.31 0.21 29.12
C SER A 31 53.83 1.06 27.96
N VAL A 32 53.49 2.35 27.94
CA VAL A 32 54.05 3.31 26.96
C VAL A 32 55.60 3.37 27.06
N ARG A 33 56.16 3.09 28.25
CA ARG A 33 57.60 2.98 28.47
C ARG A 33 58.17 1.75 27.76
N ASP A 34 57.54 0.59 27.95
CA ASP A 34 57.99 -0.67 27.35
C ASP A 34 57.94 -0.60 25.83
N LEU A 35 56.86 -0.01 25.27
CA LEU A 35 56.76 0.19 23.83
C LEU A 35 57.85 1.15 23.30
N ALA A 36 58.22 2.19 24.05
CA ALA A 36 59.30 3.10 23.66
C ALA A 36 60.67 2.40 23.60
N ILE A 37 60.94 1.55 24.59
CA ILE A 37 62.16 0.74 24.65
C ILE A 37 62.14 -0.30 23.52
N ASN A 38 61.04 -1.02 23.30
CA ASN A 38 60.93 -2.06 22.27
C ASN A 38 61.13 -1.52 20.85
N VAL A 39 60.62 -0.31 20.57
CA VAL A 39 60.61 0.25 19.22
C VAL A 39 61.88 1.04 18.90
N TRP A 40 62.48 1.70 19.90
CA TRP A 40 63.59 2.64 19.70
C TRP A 40 64.80 2.41 20.59
N ASN A 41 64.75 1.48 21.54
CA ASN A 41 65.75 1.32 22.61
C ASN A 41 66.03 2.64 23.36
N ASP A 42 64.99 3.48 23.49
CA ASP A 42 65.08 4.84 24.03
C ASP A 42 63.80 5.16 24.84
N GLU A 43 63.91 5.13 26.16
CA GLU A 43 62.83 5.47 27.08
C GLU A 43 62.34 6.91 26.91
N GLY A 44 63.20 7.83 26.46
CA GLY A 44 62.85 9.23 26.21
C GLY A 44 61.77 9.42 25.14
N ARG A 45 61.48 8.38 24.34
CA ARG A 45 60.43 8.39 23.32
C ARG A 45 59.02 8.22 23.87
N LYS A 46 58.83 7.91 25.17
CA LYS A 46 57.51 7.78 25.81
C LYS A 46 56.59 8.97 25.55
N ALA A 47 57.11 10.20 25.62
CA ALA A 47 56.33 11.41 25.37
C ALA A 47 55.84 11.52 23.92
N SER A 48 56.57 10.95 22.96
CA SER A 48 56.17 10.95 21.55
C SER A 48 55.06 9.94 21.27
N ILE A 49 55.12 8.75 21.88
CA ILE A 49 54.05 7.75 21.80
C ILE A 49 52.79 8.29 22.48
N SER A 50 52.91 8.84 23.69
CA SER A 50 51.76 9.42 24.41
C SER A 50 51.09 10.56 23.63
N ARG A 51 51.85 11.43 22.96
CA ARG A 51 51.27 12.45 22.08
C ARG A 51 50.54 11.85 20.89
N LEU A 52 51.08 10.80 20.28
CA LEU A 52 50.44 10.10 19.17
C LEU A 52 49.13 9.43 19.62
N GLU A 53 49.16 8.64 20.71
CA GLU A 53 47.98 7.94 21.23
C GLU A 53 46.85 8.89 21.66
N ASN A 54 47.21 10.08 22.14
CA ASN A 54 46.25 11.12 22.52
C ASN A 54 45.82 12.00 21.34
N GLY A 55 46.16 11.64 20.10
CA GLY A 55 45.73 12.35 18.89
C GLY A 55 46.40 13.70 18.65
N HIS A 56 47.44 14.06 19.42
CA HIS A 56 48.17 15.33 19.26
C HIS A 56 49.15 15.33 18.08
N VAL A 57 49.22 14.25 17.31
CA VAL A 57 50.05 14.13 16.11
C VAL A 57 49.13 13.83 14.93
N ALA A 58 48.91 14.84 14.07
CA ALA A 58 48.04 14.68 12.90
C ALA A 58 48.68 13.83 11.80
N ASN A 59 49.98 14.00 11.55
CA ASN A 59 50.72 13.32 10.49
C ASN A 59 52.05 12.75 11.04
N PRO A 60 52.05 11.53 11.62
CA PRO A 60 53.27 10.87 12.07
C PRO A 60 54.17 10.52 10.88
N ALA A 61 55.49 10.60 11.08
CA ALA A 61 56.45 10.21 10.06
C ALA A 61 56.29 8.73 9.67
N ALA A 62 56.42 8.41 8.37
CA ALA A 62 56.22 7.04 7.86
C ALA A 62 57.09 6.00 8.56
N ARG A 63 58.36 6.33 8.87
CA ARG A 63 59.25 5.46 9.65
C ARG A 63 58.74 5.20 11.07
N THR A 64 58.07 6.16 11.69
CA THR A 64 57.47 6.01 13.03
C THR A 64 56.27 5.06 12.97
N VAL A 65 55.43 5.21 11.93
CA VAL A 65 54.27 4.33 11.68
C VAL A 65 54.73 2.89 11.47
N GLN A 66 55.70 2.66 10.58
CA GLN A 66 56.24 1.33 10.28
C GLN A 66 56.86 0.65 11.50
N ARG A 67 57.64 1.39 12.29
CA ARG A 67 58.29 0.83 13.49
C ARG A 67 57.29 0.45 14.58
N LEU A 68 56.29 1.30 14.83
CA LEU A 68 55.23 0.99 15.79
C LEU A 68 54.37 -0.17 15.32
N ALA A 69 53.98 -0.18 14.05
CA ALA A 69 53.21 -1.27 13.45
C ALA A 69 53.95 -2.61 13.54
N HIS A 70 55.24 -2.63 13.19
CA HIS A 70 56.05 -3.82 13.27
C HIS A 70 56.21 -4.34 14.71
N ALA A 71 56.47 -3.44 15.67
CA ALA A 71 56.66 -3.82 17.07
C ALA A 71 55.38 -4.33 17.75
N LEU A 72 54.22 -3.87 17.28
CA LEU A 72 52.90 -4.26 17.81
C LEU A 72 52.22 -5.36 16.98
N GLY A 73 52.81 -5.77 15.85
CA GLY A 73 52.20 -6.74 14.94
C GLY A 73 50.94 -6.24 14.23
N ILE A 74 50.80 -4.92 14.04
CA ILE A 74 49.63 -4.32 13.36
C ILE A 74 49.69 -4.66 11.86
N PRO A 75 48.65 -5.32 11.30
CA PRO A 75 48.58 -5.63 9.87
C PRO A 75 48.60 -4.38 8.98
N GLN A 76 49.20 -4.49 7.79
CA GLN A 76 49.35 -3.34 6.87
C GLN A 76 48.02 -2.86 6.30
N ASP A 77 47.07 -3.77 6.06
CA ASP A 77 45.71 -3.49 5.62
C ASP A 77 44.90 -2.67 6.63
N GLU A 78 45.08 -2.91 7.93
CA GLU A 78 44.48 -2.08 8.98
C GLU A 78 45.01 -0.64 8.93
N ILE A 79 46.30 -0.44 8.62
CA ILE A 79 46.92 0.89 8.51
C ILE A 79 46.43 1.62 7.25
N ASP A 80 46.30 0.89 6.15
CA ASP A 80 45.84 1.44 4.87
C ASP A 80 44.37 1.89 4.96
N ALA A 81 43.52 1.14 5.68
CA ALA A 81 42.14 1.52 5.96
C ALA A 81 42.01 2.84 6.74
N LEU A 82 43.00 3.22 7.56
CA LEU A 82 42.98 4.51 8.28
C LEU A 82 43.19 5.73 7.36
N ARG A 83 43.73 5.51 6.16
CA ARG A 83 44.02 6.56 5.17
C ARG A 83 42.84 6.87 4.27
N GLU A 84 41.86 5.98 4.19
CA GLU A 84 40.66 6.22 3.38
C GLU A 84 39.77 7.31 4.01
N PRO A 85 39.27 8.26 3.20
CA PRO A 85 38.25 9.19 3.67
C PRO A 85 36.99 8.40 4.05
N PRO A 86 36.24 8.82 5.10
CA PRO A 86 34.99 8.14 5.44
C PRO A 86 34.07 8.16 4.21
N GLN A 87 33.70 6.97 3.73
CA GLN A 87 32.84 6.83 2.57
C GLN A 87 31.50 7.52 2.86
N SER A 88 31.01 8.29 1.88
CA SER A 88 29.68 8.90 1.97
C SER A 88 28.60 7.83 2.03
N LEU A 89 27.47 8.08 2.71
CA LEU A 89 26.36 7.14 2.75
C LEU A 89 25.92 6.67 1.34
N PRO A 90 25.80 7.53 0.33
CA PRO A 90 25.53 7.10 -1.05
C PRO A 90 26.53 6.06 -1.58
N SER A 91 27.83 6.31 -1.40
CA SER A 91 28.89 5.39 -1.84
C SER A 91 28.84 4.04 -1.08
N GLN A 92 28.50 4.08 0.21
CA GLN A 92 28.31 2.88 1.03
C GLN A 92 27.10 2.06 0.56
N LEU A 93 26.01 2.73 0.14
CA LEU A 93 24.80 2.08 -0.38
C LEU A 93 24.98 1.53 -1.80
N GLU A 94 25.80 2.15 -2.64
CA GLU A 94 26.17 1.63 -3.97
C GLU A 94 27.11 0.42 -3.86
N GLY A 95 27.94 0.38 -2.81
CA GLY A 95 28.87 -0.71 -2.53
C GLY A 95 28.28 -1.93 -1.82
N LEU A 96 26.97 -1.97 -1.53
CA LEU A 96 26.32 -3.08 -0.80
C LEU A 96 26.63 -4.49 -1.33
N PRO A 97 26.73 -4.75 -2.66
CA PRO A 97 27.05 -6.08 -3.16
C PRO A 97 28.40 -6.63 -2.65
N ASN A 98 29.36 -5.73 -2.42
CA ASN A 98 30.72 -6.07 -2.00
C ASN A 98 31.03 -5.66 -0.54
N ALA A 99 30.04 -5.16 0.19
CA ALA A 99 30.22 -4.73 1.57
C ALA A 99 30.55 -5.91 2.49
N ARG A 100 31.50 -5.70 3.40
CA ARG A 100 31.89 -6.65 4.44
C ARG A 100 30.85 -6.71 5.56
N ARG A 101 30.88 -7.76 6.38
CA ARG A 101 29.94 -7.96 7.49
C ARG A 101 29.85 -6.74 8.42
N ASP A 102 30.99 -6.22 8.86
CA ASP A 102 31.09 -5.04 9.73
C ASP A 102 30.42 -3.79 9.11
N GLN A 103 30.55 -3.62 7.79
CA GLN A 103 29.93 -2.52 7.05
C GLN A 103 28.42 -2.70 6.90
N LEU A 104 27.96 -3.93 6.63
CA LEU A 104 26.53 -4.27 6.57
C LEU A 104 25.86 -4.06 7.93
N GLU A 105 26.48 -4.52 9.01
CA GLU A 105 25.94 -4.34 10.36
C GLU A 105 25.89 -2.86 10.77
N ALA A 106 26.96 -2.09 10.50
CA ALA A 106 26.98 -0.66 10.79
C ALA A 106 25.93 0.13 10.00
N LEU A 107 25.73 -0.19 8.72
CA LEU A 107 24.65 0.39 7.92
C LEU A 107 23.28 -0.03 8.45
N ALA A 108 23.11 -1.31 8.79
CA ALA A 108 21.85 -1.84 9.29
C ALA A 108 21.44 -1.19 10.61
N SER A 109 22.38 -1.03 11.54
CA SER A 109 22.15 -0.28 12.79
C SER A 109 21.83 1.19 12.54
N ARG A 110 22.48 1.83 11.57
CA ARG A 110 22.17 3.22 11.18
C ARG A 110 20.76 3.37 10.59
N PHE A 111 20.24 2.35 9.94
CA PHE A 111 18.86 2.28 9.45
C PHE A 111 17.87 1.68 10.46
N GLU A 112 18.30 1.48 11.72
CA GLU A 112 17.46 0.93 12.80
C GLU A 112 16.83 -0.42 12.42
N ILE A 113 17.57 -1.27 11.71
CA ILE A 113 17.11 -2.63 11.41
C ILE A 113 17.24 -3.46 12.68
N ASP A 114 16.16 -4.10 13.12
CA ASP A 114 16.16 -4.94 14.32
C ASP A 114 16.95 -6.23 14.14
N ASN A 115 17.48 -6.77 15.24
CA ASN A 115 18.16 -8.07 15.29
C ASN A 115 19.28 -8.22 14.24
N VAL A 116 20.07 -7.15 14.02
CA VAL A 116 21.14 -7.10 13.01
C VAL A 116 22.08 -8.31 13.11
N PHE A 117 22.48 -8.67 14.33
CA PHE A 117 23.45 -9.74 14.58
C PHE A 117 22.90 -11.14 14.32
N ASP A 118 21.57 -11.31 14.32
CA ASP A 118 20.91 -12.61 14.08
C ASP A 118 20.67 -12.88 12.59
N LYS A 119 20.84 -11.86 11.74
CA LYS A 119 20.55 -11.92 10.30
C LYS A 119 21.78 -12.32 9.50
N SER A 120 21.59 -13.14 8.46
CA SER A 120 22.64 -13.48 7.50
C SER A 120 23.05 -12.29 6.62
N ASP A 121 24.23 -12.35 6.00
CA ASP A 121 24.70 -11.29 5.10
C ASP A 121 23.75 -11.08 3.90
N ALA A 122 23.12 -12.15 3.42
CA ALA A 122 22.16 -12.08 2.33
C ALA A 122 20.90 -11.30 2.75
N GLU A 123 20.35 -11.60 3.93
CA GLU A 123 19.19 -10.90 4.49
C GLU A 123 19.51 -9.43 4.77
N LEU A 124 20.67 -9.13 5.35
CA LEU A 124 21.11 -7.75 5.58
C LEU A 124 21.24 -6.98 4.27
N ARG A 125 21.81 -7.57 3.21
CA ARG A 125 21.90 -6.93 1.89
C ARG A 125 20.54 -6.65 1.28
N THR A 126 19.59 -7.59 1.37
CA THR A 126 18.22 -7.38 0.87
C THR A 126 17.52 -6.24 1.62
N LEU A 127 17.61 -6.22 2.95
CA LEU A 127 16.99 -5.16 3.75
C LEU A 127 17.64 -3.80 3.49
N LEU A 128 18.97 -3.76 3.39
CA LEU A 128 19.73 -2.54 3.10
C LEU A 128 19.50 -2.03 1.68
N ASP A 129 19.30 -2.90 0.68
CA ASP A 129 18.95 -2.46 -0.67
C ASP A 129 17.53 -1.88 -0.73
N GLY A 130 16.60 -2.42 0.06
CA GLY A 130 15.30 -1.79 0.31
C GLY A 130 15.45 -0.38 0.88
N LYS A 131 16.28 -0.21 1.91
CA LYS A 131 16.58 1.10 2.51
C LYS A 131 17.34 2.04 1.57
N ALA A 132 18.24 1.51 0.75
CA ALA A 132 18.93 2.26 -0.29
C ALA A 132 17.93 2.82 -1.31
N SER A 133 16.95 2.00 -1.70
CA SER A 133 15.88 2.40 -2.62
C SER A 133 15.00 3.50 -2.03
N GLU A 134 14.59 3.39 -0.76
CA GLU A 134 13.89 4.47 -0.04
C GLU A 134 14.71 5.76 0.01
N TYR A 135 16.00 5.67 0.35
CA TYR A 135 16.90 6.82 0.38
C TYR A 135 17.05 7.48 -0.99
N ARG A 136 17.19 6.71 -2.07
CA ARG A 136 17.24 7.23 -3.46
C ARG A 136 15.96 7.98 -3.81
N ILE A 137 14.79 7.49 -3.39
CA ILE A 137 13.51 8.19 -3.58
C ILE A 137 13.50 9.52 -2.82
N PHE A 138 13.95 9.54 -1.57
CA PHE A 138 14.02 10.79 -0.80
C PHE A 138 14.99 11.79 -1.41
N LYS A 139 16.18 11.34 -1.85
CA LYS A 139 17.17 12.19 -2.50
C LYS A 139 16.61 12.77 -3.81
N ARG A 140 16.03 11.94 -4.68
CA ARG A 140 15.41 12.41 -5.93
C ARG A 140 14.35 13.48 -5.67
N ARG A 141 13.53 13.31 -4.64
CA ARG A 141 12.52 14.33 -4.27
C ARG A 141 13.14 15.65 -3.81
N LEU A 142 14.30 15.61 -3.16
CA LEU A 142 15.03 16.83 -2.79
C LEU A 142 15.66 17.49 -4.02
N ASP A 143 16.32 16.70 -4.88
CA ASP A 143 16.89 17.18 -6.14
C ASP A 143 15.80 17.84 -7.03
N GLU A 144 14.61 17.22 -7.13
CA GLU A 144 13.45 17.78 -7.83
C GLU A 144 12.93 19.11 -7.23
N LEU A 145 13.11 19.34 -5.92
CA LEU A 145 12.76 20.62 -5.29
C LEU A 145 13.80 21.70 -5.64
N ASP A 146 15.09 21.35 -5.67
CA ASP A 146 16.17 22.27 -6.03
C ASP A 146 16.05 22.73 -7.50
N ASP A 147 15.73 21.82 -8.42
CA ASP A 147 15.47 22.14 -9.82
C ASP A 147 14.30 23.13 -9.96
N ARG A 148 13.24 22.95 -9.18
CA ARG A 148 12.07 23.85 -9.18
C ARG A 148 12.37 25.22 -8.58
N LEU A 149 13.18 25.28 -7.53
CA LEU A 149 13.62 26.55 -6.97
C LEU A 149 14.44 27.35 -7.99
N THR A 150 15.27 26.68 -8.78
CA THR A 150 16.01 27.28 -9.89
C THR A 150 15.05 27.83 -10.94
N HIS A 151 14.06 27.04 -11.37
CA HIS A 151 13.05 27.50 -12.33
C HIS A 151 12.25 28.72 -11.83
N VAL A 152 11.86 28.75 -10.55
CA VAL A 152 11.20 29.91 -9.94
C VAL A 152 12.09 31.16 -9.97
N ALA A 153 13.41 31.01 -9.82
CA ALA A 153 14.34 32.13 -9.92
C ALA A 153 14.35 32.72 -11.34
N ASP A 154 14.28 31.86 -12.38
CA ASP A 154 14.19 32.29 -13.77
C ASP A 154 12.90 33.04 -14.07
N ILE A 155 11.75 32.52 -13.61
CA ILE A 155 10.44 33.20 -13.78
C ILE A 155 10.46 34.57 -13.07
N LYS A 156 11.06 34.66 -11.88
CA LYS A 156 11.22 35.95 -11.17
C LYS A 156 12.09 36.93 -11.93
N ALA A 157 13.14 36.46 -12.61
CA ALA A 157 13.96 37.32 -13.45
C ALA A 157 13.16 37.85 -14.65
N ALA A 158 12.39 36.98 -15.32
CA ALA A 158 11.50 37.36 -16.41
C ALA A 158 10.40 38.35 -15.95
N ALA A 159 9.85 38.17 -14.75
CA ALA A 159 8.84 39.07 -14.19
C ALA A 159 9.41 40.47 -13.95
N ARG A 160 10.66 40.58 -13.46
CA ARG A 160 11.33 41.87 -13.31
C ARG A 160 11.53 42.58 -14.65
N GLU A 161 11.86 41.82 -15.69
CA GLU A 161 12.01 42.36 -17.05
C GLU A 161 10.67 42.86 -17.61
N ALA A 162 9.59 42.07 -17.47
CA ALA A 162 8.25 42.49 -17.87
C ALA A 162 7.81 43.78 -17.13
N ALA A 163 8.06 43.84 -15.82
CA ALA A 163 7.79 45.04 -15.02
C ALA A 163 8.61 46.26 -15.48
N ALA A 164 9.88 46.08 -15.85
CA ALA A 164 10.73 47.14 -16.38
C ALA A 164 10.22 47.67 -17.73
N GLN A 165 9.55 46.82 -18.52
CA GLN A 165 8.93 47.17 -19.80
C GLN A 165 7.49 47.69 -19.64
N LEU A 166 6.95 47.75 -18.41
CA LEU A 166 5.54 48.06 -18.10
C LEU A 166 4.53 47.12 -18.80
N ASP A 167 4.95 45.90 -19.12
CA ASP A 167 4.09 44.83 -19.62
C ASP A 167 3.39 44.16 -18.43
N LEU A 168 2.30 44.79 -17.97
CA LEU A 168 1.58 44.39 -16.75
C LEU A 168 0.86 43.05 -16.90
N ASP A 169 0.35 42.75 -18.10
CA ASP A 169 -0.34 41.48 -18.38
C ASP A 169 0.63 40.30 -18.24
N LYS A 170 1.81 40.42 -18.87
CA LYS A 170 2.86 39.40 -18.75
C LYS A 170 3.42 39.31 -17.34
N TYR A 171 3.54 40.45 -16.63
CA TYR A 171 3.97 40.44 -15.24
C TYR A 171 3.00 39.66 -14.35
N GLU A 172 1.69 39.87 -14.49
CA GLU A 172 0.66 39.15 -13.74
C GLU A 172 0.66 37.65 -14.06
N GLU A 173 0.78 37.28 -15.34
CA GLU A 173 0.94 35.88 -15.77
C GLU A 173 2.14 35.21 -15.09
N LEU A 174 3.29 35.87 -15.06
CA LEU A 174 4.51 35.34 -14.44
C LEU A 174 4.39 35.24 -12.91
N LEU A 175 3.66 36.16 -12.26
CA LEU A 175 3.35 36.05 -10.83
C LEU A 175 2.48 34.84 -10.53
N LEU A 176 1.48 34.55 -11.37
CA LEU A 176 0.65 33.35 -11.23
C LEU A 176 1.49 32.08 -11.40
N GLN A 177 2.41 32.03 -12.38
CA GLN A 177 3.33 30.89 -12.56
C GLN A 177 4.26 30.69 -11.35
N ILE A 178 4.69 31.78 -10.69
CA ILE A 178 5.47 31.71 -9.44
C ILE A 178 4.62 31.11 -8.31
N ASP A 179 3.38 31.57 -8.13
CA ASP A 179 2.48 31.06 -7.09
C ASP A 179 2.14 29.57 -7.28
N GLU A 180 1.86 29.16 -8.52
CA GLU A 180 1.67 27.75 -8.87
C GLU A 180 2.89 26.90 -8.54
N SER A 181 4.09 27.39 -8.87
CA SER A 181 5.35 26.66 -8.62
C SER A 181 5.61 26.48 -7.12
N TYR A 182 5.39 27.52 -6.31
CA TYR A 182 5.49 27.42 -4.85
C TYR A 182 4.44 26.49 -4.24
N SER A 183 3.21 26.56 -4.75
CA SER A 183 2.12 25.69 -4.34
C SER A 183 2.41 24.23 -4.64
N GLU A 184 2.99 23.91 -5.80
CA GLU A 184 3.34 22.53 -6.15
C GLU A 184 4.42 21.95 -5.21
N MET A 185 5.47 22.72 -4.90
CA MET A 185 6.48 22.30 -3.93
C MET A 185 5.87 22.03 -2.54
N THR A 186 4.96 22.91 -2.10
CA THR A 186 4.24 22.77 -0.84
C THR A 186 3.37 21.51 -0.81
N VAL A 187 2.64 21.24 -1.89
CA VAL A 187 1.77 20.08 -2.06
C VAL A 187 2.60 18.79 -2.01
N ARG A 188 3.70 18.69 -2.77
CA ARG A 188 4.58 17.52 -2.75
C ARG A 188 5.13 17.21 -1.36
N ALA A 189 5.56 18.23 -0.61
CA ALA A 189 6.03 18.06 0.76
C ALA A 189 4.93 17.59 1.71
N LYS A 190 3.69 18.08 1.56
CA LYS A 190 2.52 17.61 2.33
C LYS A 190 2.16 16.16 1.98
N GLU A 191 2.13 15.81 0.70
CA GLU A 191 1.86 14.44 0.23
C GLU A 191 2.89 13.44 0.75
N ALA A 192 4.19 13.79 0.69
CA ALA A 192 5.24 12.91 1.16
C ALA A 192 5.08 12.59 2.66
N ARG A 193 4.77 13.60 3.48
CA ARG A 193 4.47 13.43 4.91
C ARG A 193 3.21 12.59 5.14
N ALA A 194 2.14 12.86 4.40
CA ALA A 194 0.89 12.12 4.51
C ALA A 194 1.05 10.63 4.16
N ARG A 195 1.76 10.32 3.07
CA ARG A 195 2.08 8.93 2.69
C ARG A 195 2.95 8.25 3.75
N ASN A 196 3.90 8.97 4.33
CA ASN A 196 4.74 8.45 5.41
C ASN A 196 3.94 8.20 6.71
N ALA A 197 2.88 8.99 6.97
CA ALA A 197 1.94 8.72 8.05
C ALA A 197 1.12 7.45 7.80
N LEU A 198 0.63 7.21 6.56
CA LEU A 198 -0.03 5.94 6.20
C LEU A 198 0.87 4.73 6.41
N LEU A 199 2.14 4.81 6.03
CA LEU A 199 3.10 3.72 6.28
C LEU A 199 3.27 3.39 7.76
N ARG A 200 2.97 4.34 8.66
CA ARG A 200 2.99 4.15 10.11
C ARG A 200 1.60 3.86 10.71
N GLY A 201 0.61 3.56 9.88
CA GLY A 201 -0.76 3.28 10.32
C GLY A 201 -1.55 4.51 10.80
N ARG A 202 -1.04 5.73 10.60
CA ARG A 202 -1.62 6.98 11.13
C ARG A 202 -2.56 7.61 10.09
N ALA A 203 -3.70 6.96 9.83
CA ALA A 203 -4.66 7.36 8.80
C ALA A 203 -5.23 8.79 9.00
N ASP A 204 -5.50 9.20 10.25
CA ASP A 204 -6.00 10.55 10.53
C ASP A 204 -4.96 11.63 10.20
N GLU A 205 -3.70 11.43 10.56
CA GLU A 205 -2.62 12.37 10.24
C GLU A 205 -2.38 12.45 8.73
N ALA A 206 -2.43 11.29 8.05
CA ALA A 206 -2.35 11.24 6.60
C ALA A 206 -3.48 12.03 5.95
N TYR A 207 -4.72 11.85 6.41
CA TYR A 207 -5.87 12.61 5.96
C TYR A 207 -5.65 14.12 6.11
N GLN A 208 -5.18 14.60 7.27
CA GLN A 208 -4.92 16.03 7.46
C GLN A 208 -3.87 16.56 6.47
N GLY A 209 -2.80 15.81 6.25
CA GLY A 209 -1.76 16.15 5.27
C GLY A 209 -2.30 16.21 3.84
N PHE A 210 -3.06 15.21 3.42
CA PHE A 210 -3.68 15.16 2.10
C PHE A 210 -4.76 16.23 1.89
N ALA A 211 -5.62 16.45 2.89
CA ALA A 211 -6.62 17.50 2.85
C ALA A 211 -5.94 18.87 2.71
N SER A 212 -4.91 19.16 3.51
CA SER A 212 -4.12 20.39 3.39
C SER A 212 -3.40 20.52 2.04
N ALA A 213 -2.98 19.41 1.43
CA ALA A 213 -2.38 19.42 0.11
C ALA A 213 -3.40 19.81 -0.96
N ALA A 214 -4.55 19.13 -1.01
CA ALA A 214 -5.64 19.47 -1.93
C ALA A 214 -6.12 20.92 -1.77
N GLU A 215 -6.13 21.42 -0.54
CA GLU A 215 -6.61 22.75 -0.22
C GLU A 215 -5.71 23.87 -0.71
N THR A 216 -4.43 23.58 -0.93
CA THR A 216 -3.47 24.54 -1.50
C THR A 216 -3.92 25.00 -2.88
N TRP A 217 -4.55 24.11 -3.65
CA TRP A 217 -5.03 24.41 -5.00
C TRP A 217 -6.40 25.07 -5.06
N ARG A 218 -7.17 25.12 -3.97
CA ARG A 218 -8.61 25.45 -4.03
C ARG A 218 -8.91 26.78 -4.72
N ASN A 219 -8.07 27.80 -4.48
CA ASN A 219 -8.25 29.15 -5.01
C ASN A 219 -7.38 29.44 -6.24
N ILE A 220 -6.43 28.55 -6.56
CA ILE A 220 -5.49 28.70 -7.68
C ILE A 220 -6.01 27.89 -8.88
N ASP A 221 -6.29 26.62 -8.65
CA ASP A 221 -6.82 25.67 -9.64
C ASP A 221 -7.75 24.67 -8.92
N PRO A 222 -9.07 24.96 -8.84
CA PRO A 222 -10.04 24.06 -8.22
C PRO A 222 -10.06 22.65 -8.84
N SER A 223 -9.72 22.53 -10.13
CA SER A 223 -9.63 21.24 -10.83
C SER A 223 -8.48 20.39 -10.30
N ARG A 224 -7.31 20.98 -10.02
CA ARG A 224 -6.20 20.30 -9.31
C ARG A 224 -6.58 19.89 -7.89
N SER A 225 -7.35 20.71 -7.18
CA SER A 225 -7.85 20.36 -5.84
C SER A 225 -8.70 19.08 -5.87
N VAL A 226 -9.69 19.02 -6.78
CA VAL A 226 -10.55 17.84 -6.97
C VAL A 226 -9.74 16.63 -7.42
N LYS A 227 -8.79 16.81 -8.34
CA LYS A 227 -7.91 15.73 -8.80
C LYS A 227 -7.08 15.15 -7.64
N GLY A 228 -6.46 16.00 -6.82
CA GLY A 228 -5.73 15.58 -5.64
C GLY A 228 -6.60 14.79 -4.67
N ARG A 229 -7.83 15.26 -4.38
CA ARG A 229 -8.78 14.53 -3.51
C ARG A 229 -9.13 13.14 -4.06
N LEU A 230 -9.29 13.02 -5.38
CA LEU A 230 -9.52 11.73 -6.05
C LEU A 230 -8.31 10.77 -5.94
N GLU A 231 -7.09 11.30 -5.91
CA GLU A 231 -5.89 10.48 -5.73
C GLU A 231 -5.68 10.09 -4.26
N TYR A 232 -5.91 11.03 -3.35
CA TYR A 232 -5.67 10.82 -1.92
C TYR A 232 -6.71 9.91 -1.26
N HIS A 233 -7.98 9.97 -1.68
CA HIS A 233 -8.98 9.04 -1.16
C HIS A 233 -8.57 7.60 -1.44
N ARG A 234 -7.97 7.32 -2.59
CA ARG A 234 -7.55 5.96 -2.97
C ARG A 234 -6.54 5.41 -1.98
N ALA A 235 -5.53 6.21 -1.63
CA ALA A 235 -4.53 5.83 -0.65
C ALA A 235 -5.14 5.56 0.74
N LEU A 236 -6.11 6.38 1.17
CA LEU A 236 -6.83 6.19 2.43
C LEU A 236 -7.75 4.96 2.39
N PHE A 237 -8.44 4.74 1.28
CA PHE A 237 -9.35 3.63 1.04
C PHE A 237 -8.61 2.29 1.05
N GLU A 238 -7.53 2.17 0.26
CA GLU A 238 -6.68 0.97 0.22
C GLU A 238 -6.08 0.66 1.58
N HIS A 239 -5.61 1.69 2.30
CA HIS A 239 -5.13 1.52 3.68
C HIS A 239 -6.24 1.01 4.61
N GLY A 240 -7.43 1.60 4.54
CA GLY A 240 -8.59 1.20 5.35
C GLY A 240 -9.06 -0.23 5.06
N LEU A 241 -9.05 -0.65 3.79
CA LEU A 241 -9.36 -2.03 3.42
C LEU A 241 -8.34 -3.03 3.97
N ARG A 242 -7.06 -2.69 3.92
CA ARG A 242 -5.96 -3.60 4.26
C ARG A 242 -5.69 -3.69 5.76
N PHE A 243 -5.78 -2.57 6.46
CA PHE A 243 -5.33 -2.46 7.86
C PHE A 243 -6.46 -2.07 8.82
N GLY A 244 -7.66 -1.75 8.32
CA GLY A 244 -8.76 -1.26 9.13
C GLY A 244 -8.53 0.16 9.67
N GLY A 245 -9.10 0.44 10.84
CA GLY A 245 -9.05 1.77 11.47
C GLY A 245 -9.87 2.82 10.72
N THR A 246 -9.50 4.10 10.85
CA THR A 246 -10.26 5.24 10.29
C THR A 246 -10.06 5.47 8.78
N GLY A 247 -9.34 4.58 8.07
CA GLY A 247 -8.94 4.80 6.68
C GLY A 247 -10.11 4.96 5.71
N LEU A 248 -11.17 4.15 5.87
CA LEU A 248 -12.35 4.21 5.01
C LEU A 248 -13.17 5.48 5.28
N GLU A 249 -13.35 5.85 6.54
CA GLU A 249 -14.01 7.08 6.97
C GLU A 249 -13.27 8.31 6.41
N ARG A 250 -11.94 8.32 6.49
CA ARG A 250 -11.13 9.40 5.91
C ARG A 250 -11.15 9.43 4.39
N SER A 251 -11.28 8.28 3.73
CA SER A 251 -11.54 8.24 2.28
C SER A 251 -12.88 8.91 1.95
N ALA A 252 -13.94 8.70 2.74
CA ALA A 252 -15.20 9.38 2.53
C ALA A 252 -15.07 10.90 2.80
N ASP A 253 -14.44 11.26 3.92
CA ASP A 253 -14.26 12.65 4.34
C ASP A 253 -13.52 13.50 3.31
N ILE A 254 -12.47 12.97 2.69
CA ILE A 254 -11.66 13.74 1.74
C ILE A 254 -12.38 14.04 0.42
N LEU A 255 -13.39 13.23 0.09
CA LEU A 255 -14.20 13.37 -1.13
C LEU A 255 -15.34 14.37 -0.97
N ARG A 256 -15.92 14.53 0.22
CA ARG A 256 -17.08 15.42 0.42
C ARG A 256 -16.83 16.87 -0.04
N PRO A 257 -15.69 17.52 0.26
CA PRO A 257 -15.43 18.87 -0.22
C PRO A 257 -15.32 19.00 -1.75
N ALA A 258 -14.94 17.92 -2.46
CA ALA A 258 -14.86 17.94 -3.92
C ALA A 258 -16.24 18.06 -4.58
N LEU A 259 -17.33 17.72 -3.88
CA LEU A 259 -18.70 17.89 -4.36
C LEU A 259 -19.20 19.34 -4.28
N ALA A 260 -18.54 20.19 -3.49
CA ALA A 260 -18.87 21.61 -3.36
C ALA A 260 -18.23 22.49 -4.45
N THR A 261 -17.33 21.93 -5.26
CA THR A 261 -16.68 22.65 -6.38
C THR A 261 -17.67 22.86 -7.53
N GLN A 262 -18.03 24.11 -7.82
CA GLN A 262 -19.05 24.46 -8.82
C GLN A 262 -18.63 24.07 -10.25
N ASP A 263 -17.36 24.25 -10.62
CA ASP A 263 -16.86 24.00 -11.98
C ASP A 263 -16.38 22.55 -12.23
N CYS A 264 -16.86 21.59 -11.42
CA CYS A 264 -16.51 20.18 -11.60
C CYS A 264 -17.36 19.56 -12.70
N ALA A 265 -16.74 19.25 -13.86
CA ALA A 265 -17.39 18.58 -14.97
C ALA A 265 -18.17 17.31 -14.54
N ALA A 266 -19.34 17.07 -15.15
CA ALA A 266 -20.28 16.04 -14.72
C ALA A 266 -19.66 14.62 -14.58
N PRO A 267 -18.85 14.10 -15.53
CA PRO A 267 -18.22 12.79 -15.37
C PRO A 267 -17.22 12.73 -14.21
N ARG A 268 -16.53 13.85 -13.93
CA ARG A 268 -15.61 13.94 -12.78
C ARG A 268 -16.40 13.96 -11.47
N ARG A 269 -17.51 14.69 -11.41
CA ARG A 269 -18.41 14.71 -10.26
C ARG A 269 -19.02 13.34 -10.00
N ALA A 270 -19.45 12.63 -11.04
CA ALA A 270 -19.94 11.25 -10.96
C ALA A 270 -18.89 10.31 -10.36
N ARG A 271 -17.62 10.45 -10.76
CA ARG A 271 -16.51 9.66 -10.18
C ARG A 271 -16.27 9.96 -8.70
N VAL A 272 -16.39 11.22 -8.27
CA VAL A 272 -16.31 11.58 -6.84
C VAL A 272 -17.45 10.92 -6.06
N LEU A 273 -18.68 11.01 -6.58
CA LEU A 273 -19.87 10.41 -5.96
C LEU A 273 -19.76 8.89 -5.86
N GLN A 274 -19.34 8.23 -6.93
CA GLN A 274 -19.11 6.79 -6.94
C GLN A 274 -18.05 6.37 -5.91
N ASN A 275 -16.93 7.07 -5.83
CA ASN A 275 -15.87 6.72 -4.88
C ASN A 275 -16.29 6.99 -3.43
N LEU A 276 -17.10 8.02 -3.20
CA LEU A 276 -17.71 8.27 -1.90
C LEU A 276 -18.67 7.13 -1.55
N ALA A 277 -19.54 6.72 -2.47
CA ALA A 277 -20.45 5.59 -2.31
C ALA A 277 -19.70 4.28 -2.03
N ASN A 278 -18.59 4.01 -2.72
CA ASN A 278 -17.74 2.84 -2.46
C ASN A 278 -17.18 2.84 -1.03
N ALA A 279 -16.71 4.00 -0.54
CA ALA A 279 -16.24 4.16 0.83
C ALA A 279 -17.36 3.91 1.84
N LEU A 280 -18.52 4.56 1.65
CA LEU A 280 -19.69 4.40 2.52
C LEU A 280 -20.19 2.95 2.57
N ALA A 281 -20.31 2.28 1.42
CA ALA A 281 -20.71 0.88 1.35
C ALA A 281 -19.74 -0.02 2.13
N ASN A 282 -18.42 0.20 1.97
CA ASN A 282 -17.40 -0.56 2.71
C ASN A 282 -17.42 -0.32 4.22
N ILE A 283 -17.70 0.89 4.67
CA ILE A 283 -17.91 1.18 6.09
C ILE A 283 -19.19 0.47 6.57
N GLY A 284 -20.26 0.51 5.76
CA GLY A 284 -21.53 -0.15 6.05
C GLY A 284 -21.37 -1.66 6.26
N VAL A 285 -20.66 -2.37 5.37
CA VAL A 285 -20.39 -3.82 5.50
C VAL A 285 -19.74 -4.17 6.85
N ARG A 286 -18.91 -3.26 7.36
CA ARG A 286 -18.12 -3.45 8.58
C ARG A 286 -18.82 -2.90 9.83
N SER A 287 -20.01 -2.32 9.67
CA SER A 287 -20.82 -1.75 10.73
C SER A 287 -21.96 -2.69 11.07
N GLU A 288 -22.48 -2.59 12.30
CA GLU A 288 -23.62 -3.39 12.75
C GLU A 288 -24.90 -2.54 12.86
N GLY A 289 -26.04 -3.21 12.73
CA GLY A 289 -27.36 -2.63 13.02
C GLY A 289 -27.73 -1.43 12.13
N THR A 290 -28.33 -0.42 12.75
CA THR A 290 -28.92 0.74 12.06
C THR A 290 -27.90 1.64 11.36
N ALA A 291 -26.67 1.69 11.86
CA ALA A 291 -25.58 2.45 11.23
C ALA A 291 -25.22 1.88 9.86
N SER A 292 -25.17 0.54 9.73
CA SER A 292 -24.92 -0.11 8.44
C SER A 292 -26.02 0.24 7.43
N MET A 293 -27.29 0.14 7.83
CA MET A 293 -28.41 0.43 6.93
C MET A 293 -28.38 1.88 6.43
N ALA A 294 -28.13 2.84 7.32
CA ALA A 294 -28.01 4.25 6.95
C ALA A 294 -26.86 4.52 5.97
N LEU A 295 -25.70 3.88 6.18
CA LEU A 295 -24.55 3.99 5.28
C LEU A 295 -24.82 3.37 3.90
N MET A 296 -25.54 2.24 3.86
CA MET A 296 -25.94 1.60 2.59
C MET A 296 -26.98 2.44 1.83
N ASP A 297 -27.91 3.07 2.55
CA ASP A 297 -28.90 3.98 1.95
C ASP A 297 -28.21 5.23 1.40
N GLU A 298 -27.25 5.81 2.14
CA GLU A 298 -26.43 6.93 1.65
C GLU A 298 -25.59 6.52 0.42
N ALA A 299 -24.93 5.35 0.45
CA ALA A 299 -24.16 4.84 -0.68
C ALA A 299 -25.03 4.67 -1.94
N THR A 300 -26.22 4.08 -1.78
CA THR A 300 -27.19 3.89 -2.87
C THR A 300 -27.60 5.24 -3.48
N GLN A 301 -27.93 6.23 -2.63
CA GLN A 301 -28.25 7.58 -3.09
C GLN A 301 -27.09 8.22 -3.87
N LYS A 302 -25.84 8.00 -3.44
CA LYS A 302 -24.66 8.56 -4.12
C LYS A 302 -24.37 7.89 -5.46
N TYR A 303 -24.61 6.59 -5.61
CA TYR A 303 -24.57 5.96 -6.93
C TYR A 303 -25.67 6.47 -7.86
N GLU A 304 -26.89 6.66 -7.36
CA GLU A 304 -27.99 7.24 -8.15
C GLU A 304 -27.68 8.68 -8.58
N GLU A 305 -27.12 9.51 -7.68
CA GLU A 305 -26.65 10.85 -8.01
C GLU A 305 -25.57 10.78 -9.11
N ALA A 306 -24.63 9.83 -9.02
CA ALA A 306 -23.61 9.62 -10.05
C ALA A 306 -24.24 9.23 -11.40
N LEU A 307 -25.20 8.30 -11.43
CA LEU A 307 -25.89 7.88 -12.65
C LEU A 307 -26.71 8.98 -13.32
N SER A 308 -27.11 10.02 -12.59
CA SER A 308 -27.77 11.19 -13.18
C SER A 308 -26.81 12.14 -13.91
N LEU A 309 -25.50 11.94 -13.76
CA LEU A 309 -24.44 12.79 -14.32
C LEU A 309 -23.64 12.12 -15.45
N VAL A 310 -23.86 10.82 -15.68
CA VAL A 310 -23.19 10.04 -16.73
C VAL A 310 -24.23 9.23 -17.50
N SER A 311 -23.96 8.94 -18.78
CA SER A 311 -24.87 8.17 -19.64
C SER A 311 -24.23 6.88 -20.15
N GLU A 312 -25.07 5.94 -20.58
CA GLU A 312 -24.61 4.68 -21.21
C GLU A 312 -23.85 4.95 -22.52
N ASP A 313 -24.29 5.96 -23.29
CA ASP A 313 -23.77 6.26 -24.62
C ASP A 313 -22.46 7.07 -24.60
N GLU A 314 -22.33 8.04 -23.68
CA GLU A 314 -21.18 8.96 -23.63
C GLU A 314 -20.09 8.51 -22.65
N ASP A 315 -20.50 7.90 -21.53
CA ASP A 315 -19.64 7.58 -20.38
C ASP A 315 -19.66 6.08 -20.03
N GLY A 316 -19.90 5.22 -21.02
CA GLY A 316 -20.30 3.83 -20.83
C GLY A 316 -19.48 3.04 -19.80
N ASP A 317 -18.16 3.19 -19.76
CA ASP A 317 -17.31 2.50 -18.77
C ASP A 317 -17.61 2.93 -17.33
N VAL A 318 -17.73 4.23 -17.09
CA VAL A 318 -18.07 4.78 -15.77
C VAL A 318 -19.49 4.38 -15.40
N TRP A 319 -20.43 4.55 -16.34
CA TRP A 319 -21.83 4.21 -16.12
C TRP A 319 -22.02 2.73 -15.74
N ALA A 320 -21.38 1.80 -16.46
CA ALA A 320 -21.44 0.37 -16.14
C ALA A 320 -20.80 0.04 -14.78
N MET A 321 -19.73 0.72 -14.41
CA MET A 321 -19.09 0.56 -13.11
C MET A 321 -19.98 1.06 -11.96
N VAL A 322 -20.64 2.21 -12.14
CA VAL A 322 -21.60 2.74 -11.15
C VAL A 322 -22.79 1.79 -11.01
N GLN A 323 -23.36 1.30 -12.11
CA GLN A 323 -24.45 0.32 -12.10
C GLN A 323 -24.07 -0.99 -11.37
N GLN A 324 -22.87 -1.50 -11.61
CA GLN A 324 -22.38 -2.67 -10.89
C GLN A 324 -22.33 -2.42 -9.38
N ASN A 325 -21.77 -1.30 -8.96
CA ASN A 325 -21.58 -1.03 -7.54
C ASN A 325 -22.90 -0.70 -6.83
N LEU A 326 -23.83 -0.03 -7.53
CA LEU A 326 -25.21 0.16 -7.07
C LEU A 326 -25.90 -1.18 -6.85
N GLY A 327 -25.79 -2.11 -7.80
CA GLY A 327 -26.35 -3.45 -7.65
C GLY A 327 -25.81 -4.19 -6.43
N ALA A 328 -24.50 -4.10 -6.19
CA ALA A 328 -23.88 -4.72 -5.02
C ALA A 328 -24.39 -4.11 -3.70
N ALA A 329 -24.45 -2.77 -3.61
CA ALA A 329 -24.96 -2.08 -2.42
C ALA A 329 -26.43 -2.42 -2.14
N LEU A 330 -27.28 -2.47 -3.18
CA LEU A 330 -28.68 -2.86 -3.06
C LEU A 330 -28.85 -4.31 -2.59
N SER A 331 -28.06 -5.25 -3.12
CA SER A 331 -28.08 -6.64 -2.66
C SER A 331 -27.65 -6.76 -1.19
N MET A 332 -26.67 -5.97 -0.75
CA MET A 332 -26.26 -5.94 0.66
C MET A 332 -27.34 -5.33 1.55
N ARG A 333 -27.96 -4.23 1.14
CA ARG A 333 -29.07 -3.60 1.86
C ARG A 333 -30.27 -4.54 1.99
N ALA A 334 -30.53 -5.35 0.97
CA ALA A 334 -31.58 -6.37 1.01
C ALA A 334 -31.33 -7.44 2.09
N LYS A 335 -30.09 -7.89 2.27
CA LYS A 335 -29.73 -8.87 3.32
C LYS A 335 -30.02 -8.35 4.74
N GLN A 336 -29.95 -7.04 4.92
CA GLN A 336 -30.18 -6.35 6.20
C GLN A 336 -31.65 -5.94 6.41
N CYS A 337 -32.52 -6.22 5.44
CA CYS A 337 -33.93 -5.84 5.49
C CYS A 337 -34.80 -7.03 5.96
N ASP A 338 -35.51 -6.86 7.07
CA ASP A 338 -36.42 -7.89 7.61
C ASP A 338 -37.76 -7.95 6.85
N ASP A 339 -38.21 -6.84 6.28
CA ASP A 339 -39.45 -6.80 5.51
C ASP A 339 -39.27 -7.52 4.16
N THR A 340 -40.05 -8.57 3.93
CA THR A 340 -39.91 -9.40 2.72
C THR A 340 -40.28 -8.65 1.44
N GLY A 341 -41.19 -7.67 1.53
CA GLY A 341 -41.57 -6.85 0.38
C GLY A 341 -40.44 -5.91 -0.05
N GLU A 342 -39.90 -5.16 0.90
CA GLU A 342 -38.78 -4.24 0.72
C GLU A 342 -37.50 -4.99 0.30
N ARG A 343 -37.20 -6.13 0.93
CA ARG A 343 -36.09 -7.02 0.54
C ARG A 343 -36.19 -7.40 -0.94
N ARG A 344 -37.36 -7.84 -1.41
CA ARG A 344 -37.57 -8.19 -2.82
C ARG A 344 -37.43 -6.99 -3.75
N ALA A 345 -37.89 -5.81 -3.34
CA ALA A 345 -37.73 -4.60 -4.12
C ALA A 345 -36.24 -4.24 -4.31
N PHE A 346 -35.43 -4.31 -3.25
CA PHE A 346 -33.99 -4.09 -3.34
C PHE A 346 -33.29 -5.11 -4.25
N LEU A 347 -33.60 -6.41 -4.10
CA LEU A 347 -33.02 -7.46 -4.95
C LEU A 347 -33.42 -7.31 -6.42
N GLY A 348 -34.67 -6.91 -6.71
CA GLY A 348 -35.12 -6.62 -8.07
C GLY A 348 -34.32 -5.48 -8.71
N ARG A 349 -34.18 -4.36 -8.00
CA ARG A 349 -33.38 -3.21 -8.43
C ARG A 349 -31.91 -3.57 -8.61
N ALA A 350 -31.35 -4.43 -7.75
CA ALA A 350 -29.98 -4.91 -7.87
C ALA A 350 -29.75 -5.70 -9.16
N ILE A 351 -30.67 -6.61 -9.49
CA ILE A 351 -30.63 -7.39 -10.74
C ILE A 351 -30.73 -6.47 -11.96
N GLU A 352 -31.59 -5.45 -11.92
CA GLU A 352 -31.71 -4.45 -12.99
C GLU A 352 -30.40 -3.68 -13.19
N ALA A 353 -29.77 -3.22 -12.11
CA ALA A 353 -28.50 -2.51 -12.16
C ALA A 353 -27.37 -3.40 -12.73
N PHE A 354 -27.26 -4.67 -12.30
CA PHE A 354 -26.28 -5.59 -12.87
C PHE A 354 -26.54 -5.91 -14.35
N ARG A 355 -27.80 -6.08 -14.75
CA ARG A 355 -28.17 -6.28 -16.17
C ARG A 355 -27.81 -5.07 -17.02
N ALA A 356 -28.01 -3.87 -16.47
CA ALA A 356 -27.55 -2.62 -17.07
C ALA A 356 -26.03 -2.64 -17.29
N ALA A 357 -25.24 -2.95 -16.26
CA ALA A 357 -23.78 -3.07 -16.39
C ALA A 357 -23.34 -4.13 -17.42
N LEU A 358 -24.05 -5.26 -17.52
CA LEU A 358 -23.74 -6.33 -18.46
C LEU A 358 -23.91 -5.93 -19.94
N ARG A 359 -24.75 -4.93 -20.26
CA ARG A 359 -24.90 -4.44 -21.65
C ARG A 359 -23.59 -3.88 -22.21
N LEU A 360 -22.75 -3.30 -21.36
CA LEU A 360 -21.45 -2.72 -21.72
C LEU A 360 -20.26 -3.59 -21.35
N ARG A 361 -20.53 -4.81 -20.87
CA ARG A 361 -19.52 -5.81 -20.51
C ARG A 361 -19.81 -7.12 -21.24
N PRO A 362 -19.73 -7.12 -22.58
CA PRO A 362 -19.94 -8.35 -23.33
C PRO A 362 -18.83 -9.35 -23.03
N ARG A 363 -19.20 -10.63 -22.95
CA ARG A 363 -18.29 -11.73 -22.58
C ARG A 363 -17.03 -11.79 -23.43
N ASP A 364 -17.12 -11.49 -24.72
CA ASP A 364 -16.01 -11.68 -25.66
C ASP A 364 -14.93 -10.59 -25.57
N SER A 365 -15.29 -9.35 -25.21
CA SER A 365 -14.33 -8.24 -25.14
C SER A 365 -14.00 -7.79 -23.72
N LYS A 366 -14.87 -8.07 -22.74
CA LYS A 366 -14.66 -7.78 -21.32
C LYS A 366 -14.97 -9.01 -20.45
N PRO A 367 -14.26 -10.14 -20.66
CA PRO A 367 -14.61 -11.43 -20.06
C PRO A 367 -14.59 -11.39 -18.53
N LEU A 368 -13.58 -10.76 -17.92
CA LEU A 368 -13.44 -10.73 -16.46
C LEU A 368 -14.51 -9.87 -15.80
N GLU A 369 -14.82 -8.70 -16.37
CA GLU A 369 -15.87 -7.82 -15.88
C GLU A 369 -17.26 -8.45 -16.07
N TRP A 370 -17.47 -9.15 -17.19
CA TRP A 370 -18.67 -9.94 -17.44
C TRP A 370 -18.82 -11.06 -16.40
N ALA A 371 -17.75 -11.81 -16.11
CA ALA A 371 -17.74 -12.90 -15.13
C ALA A 371 -18.05 -12.38 -13.72
N MET A 372 -17.42 -11.28 -13.31
CA MET A 372 -17.68 -10.65 -12.02
C MET A 372 -19.14 -10.18 -11.89
N THR A 373 -19.68 -9.48 -12.91
CA THR A 373 -21.07 -9.00 -12.86
C THR A 373 -22.06 -10.16 -12.92
N THR A 374 -21.79 -11.19 -13.72
CA THR A 374 -22.62 -12.40 -13.84
C THR A 374 -22.68 -13.18 -12.53
N GLN A 375 -21.55 -13.34 -11.84
CA GLN A 375 -21.52 -13.93 -10.50
C GLN A 375 -22.40 -13.14 -9.52
N ASN A 376 -22.33 -11.81 -9.53
CA ASN A 376 -23.15 -10.98 -8.64
C ASN A 376 -24.65 -11.11 -8.94
N VAL A 377 -25.04 -11.27 -10.21
CA VAL A 377 -26.42 -11.59 -10.58
C VAL A 377 -26.82 -12.95 -9.99
N ALA A 378 -25.97 -13.97 -10.10
CA ALA A 378 -26.25 -15.31 -9.56
C ALA A 378 -26.43 -15.29 -8.04
N VAL A 379 -25.53 -14.61 -7.32
CA VAL A 379 -25.65 -14.42 -5.86
C VAL A 379 -26.94 -13.67 -5.51
N THR A 380 -27.31 -12.64 -6.28
CA THR A 380 -28.56 -11.90 -6.03
C THR A 380 -29.79 -12.77 -6.30
N LEU A 381 -29.75 -13.63 -7.33
CA LEU A 381 -30.81 -14.61 -7.60
C LEU A 381 -30.94 -15.66 -6.49
N LEU A 382 -29.83 -16.10 -5.90
CA LEU A 382 -29.84 -16.96 -4.71
C LEU A 382 -30.56 -16.28 -3.54
N GLU A 383 -30.26 -15.02 -3.26
CA GLU A 383 -30.96 -14.26 -2.21
C GLU A 383 -32.45 -14.05 -2.54
N THR A 384 -32.79 -13.78 -3.80
CA THR A 384 -34.19 -13.69 -4.25
C THR A 384 -34.89 -15.03 -4.06
N ALA A 385 -34.21 -16.14 -4.34
CA ALA A 385 -34.75 -17.47 -4.12
C ALA A 385 -34.99 -17.73 -2.63
N HIS A 386 -34.14 -17.25 -1.72
CA HIS A 386 -34.37 -17.36 -0.28
C HIS A 386 -35.64 -16.62 0.17
N ALA A 387 -36.00 -15.52 -0.50
CA ALA A 387 -37.24 -14.78 -0.27
C ALA A 387 -38.44 -15.27 -1.11
N THR A 388 -38.29 -16.35 -1.88
CA THR A 388 -39.29 -16.85 -2.83
C THR A 388 -39.51 -18.35 -2.64
N PRO A 389 -40.60 -18.78 -1.98
CA PRO A 389 -40.84 -20.20 -1.72
C PRO A 389 -41.28 -20.97 -2.96
N GLY A 390 -41.15 -22.30 -2.90
CA GLY A 390 -41.71 -23.21 -3.91
C GLY A 390 -40.97 -23.21 -5.24
N LYS A 391 -41.72 -23.51 -6.31
CA LYS A 391 -41.17 -23.75 -7.67
C LYS A 391 -40.45 -22.52 -8.23
N ASP A 392 -40.94 -21.33 -7.95
CA ASP A 392 -40.35 -20.08 -8.45
C ASP A 392 -38.96 -19.85 -7.84
N GLY A 393 -38.80 -20.11 -6.54
CA GLY A 393 -37.49 -20.11 -5.88
C GLY A 393 -36.52 -21.12 -6.50
N LEU A 394 -37.00 -22.34 -6.79
CA LEU A 394 -36.17 -23.36 -7.43
C LEU A 394 -35.73 -22.95 -8.86
N MET A 395 -36.59 -22.27 -9.62
CA MET A 395 -36.23 -21.74 -10.94
C MET A 395 -35.14 -20.66 -10.85
N LEU A 396 -35.19 -19.79 -9.84
CA LEU A 396 -34.17 -18.79 -9.58
C LEU A 396 -32.82 -19.45 -9.23
N LEU A 397 -32.82 -20.50 -8.41
CA LEU A 397 -31.61 -21.26 -8.07
C LEU A 397 -31.01 -21.95 -9.31
N LYS A 398 -31.83 -22.60 -10.14
CA LYS A 398 -31.36 -23.20 -11.40
C LYS A 398 -30.75 -22.15 -12.34
N ARG A 399 -31.29 -20.93 -12.35
CA ARG A 399 -30.71 -19.83 -13.12
C ARG A 399 -29.39 -19.35 -12.53
N ALA A 400 -29.28 -19.25 -11.20
CA ALA A 400 -28.03 -18.90 -10.52
C ALA A 400 -26.92 -19.93 -10.81
N ASP A 401 -27.25 -21.22 -10.72
CA ASP A 401 -26.33 -22.33 -11.03
C ASP A 401 -25.77 -22.23 -12.46
N GLN A 402 -26.65 -21.99 -13.45
CA GLN A 402 -26.21 -21.81 -14.84
C GLN A 402 -25.27 -20.62 -15.01
N LEU A 403 -25.58 -19.47 -14.40
CA LEU A 403 -24.73 -18.27 -14.51
C LEU A 403 -23.36 -18.46 -13.86
N LEU A 404 -23.29 -19.20 -12.75
CA LEU A 404 -22.01 -19.53 -12.10
C LEU A 404 -21.20 -20.52 -12.94
N HIS A 405 -21.83 -21.52 -13.57
CA HIS A 405 -21.15 -22.37 -14.55
C HIS A 405 -20.64 -21.58 -15.77
N ASP A 406 -21.42 -20.63 -16.29
CA ASP A 406 -20.97 -19.78 -17.39
C ASP A 406 -19.76 -18.91 -16.96
N THR A 407 -19.74 -18.47 -15.69
CA THR A 407 -18.64 -17.73 -15.06
C THR A 407 -17.36 -18.56 -14.97
N LEU A 408 -17.46 -19.86 -14.63
CA LEU A 408 -16.33 -20.81 -14.65
C LEU A 408 -15.78 -21.04 -16.07
N GLY A 409 -16.56 -20.76 -17.11
CA GLY A 409 -16.08 -20.77 -18.50
C GLY A 409 -15.13 -19.62 -18.83
N VAL A 410 -14.99 -18.63 -17.94
CA VAL A 410 -14.07 -17.50 -18.07
C VAL A 410 -13.00 -17.54 -16.98
N ARG A 411 -13.40 -17.76 -15.74
CA ARG A 411 -12.49 -17.89 -14.60
C ARG A 411 -12.07 -19.34 -14.50
N SER A 412 -10.81 -19.65 -14.75
CA SER A 412 -10.25 -20.99 -14.56
C SER A 412 -9.37 -21.04 -13.31
N ARG A 413 -9.17 -22.26 -12.79
CA ARG A 413 -8.28 -22.52 -11.65
C ARG A 413 -6.86 -22.00 -11.92
N ASP A 414 -6.39 -22.08 -13.17
CA ASP A 414 -5.02 -21.68 -13.53
C ASP A 414 -4.87 -20.17 -13.75
N ALA A 415 -5.89 -19.51 -14.33
CA ALA A 415 -5.80 -18.10 -14.69
C ALA A 415 -6.18 -17.17 -13.54
N ALA A 416 -7.11 -17.59 -12.68
CA ALA A 416 -7.61 -16.80 -11.56
C ALA A 416 -8.04 -17.75 -10.41
N PRO A 417 -7.09 -18.43 -9.76
CA PRO A 417 -7.38 -19.49 -8.77
C PRO A 417 -8.35 -19.02 -7.70
N PHE A 418 -8.09 -17.85 -7.11
CA PHE A 418 -8.91 -17.30 -6.03
C PHE A 418 -10.35 -16.99 -6.49
N ASP A 419 -10.53 -16.27 -7.61
CA ASP A 419 -11.86 -15.97 -8.15
C ASP A 419 -12.62 -17.23 -8.60
N TRP A 420 -11.90 -18.23 -9.11
CA TRP A 420 -12.45 -19.54 -9.43
C TRP A 420 -12.96 -20.23 -8.16
N ALA A 421 -12.18 -20.23 -7.07
CA ALA A 421 -12.57 -20.82 -5.80
C ALA A 421 -13.82 -20.14 -5.19
N LEU A 422 -13.91 -18.80 -5.27
CA LEU A 422 -15.13 -18.07 -4.88
C LEU A 422 -16.35 -18.46 -5.74
N THR A 423 -16.14 -18.71 -7.03
CA THR A 423 -17.22 -19.17 -7.93
C THR A 423 -17.67 -20.59 -7.54
N GLN A 424 -16.73 -21.47 -7.22
CA GLN A 424 -17.00 -22.82 -6.74
C GLN A 424 -17.75 -22.81 -5.40
N GLU A 425 -17.34 -21.98 -4.44
CA GLU A 425 -18.05 -21.82 -3.17
C GLU A 425 -19.52 -21.41 -3.40
N ASN A 426 -19.77 -20.44 -4.28
CA ASN A 426 -21.14 -20.02 -4.61
C ASN A 426 -21.96 -21.15 -5.27
N LEU A 427 -21.34 -21.98 -6.12
CA LEU A 427 -22.00 -23.17 -6.70
C LEU A 427 -22.37 -24.19 -5.62
N ALA A 428 -21.53 -24.35 -4.60
CA ALA A 428 -21.82 -25.23 -3.47
C ALA A 428 -23.06 -24.75 -2.71
N ILE A 429 -23.14 -23.45 -2.40
CA ILE A 429 -24.28 -22.83 -1.70
C ILE A 429 -25.56 -22.97 -2.54
N VAL A 430 -25.51 -22.66 -3.84
CA VAL A 430 -26.67 -22.80 -4.73
C VAL A 430 -27.12 -24.26 -4.82
N SER A 431 -26.19 -25.21 -4.91
CA SER A 431 -26.49 -26.64 -4.93
C SER A 431 -27.15 -27.13 -3.63
N GLN A 432 -26.66 -26.67 -2.47
CA GLN A 432 -27.28 -26.97 -1.18
C GLN A 432 -28.71 -26.41 -1.10
N ALA A 433 -28.90 -25.14 -1.49
CA ALA A 433 -30.23 -24.52 -1.52
C ALA A 433 -31.18 -25.24 -2.49
N MET A 434 -30.69 -25.80 -3.60
CA MET A 434 -31.48 -26.65 -4.49
C MET A 434 -31.86 -27.96 -3.81
N ALA A 435 -30.93 -28.62 -3.12
CA ALA A 435 -31.18 -29.87 -2.39
C ALA A 435 -32.28 -29.74 -1.32
N GLU A 436 -32.36 -28.60 -0.66
CA GLU A 436 -33.39 -28.31 0.33
C GLU A 436 -34.80 -28.22 -0.27
N ARG A 437 -34.90 -27.90 -1.58
CA ARG A 437 -36.15 -27.49 -2.25
C ARG A 437 -36.56 -28.39 -3.41
N CYS A 438 -35.70 -29.32 -3.83
CA CYS A 438 -35.96 -30.26 -4.91
C CYS A 438 -36.83 -31.44 -4.45
N ALA A 439 -37.14 -32.35 -5.38
CA ALA A 439 -37.75 -33.63 -5.02
C ALA A 439 -36.74 -34.48 -4.20
N VAL A 440 -37.25 -35.35 -3.32
CA VAL A 440 -36.40 -36.22 -2.46
C VAL A 440 -35.42 -37.04 -3.31
N SER A 441 -35.86 -37.53 -4.46
CA SER A 441 -35.04 -38.30 -5.41
C SER A 441 -33.86 -37.53 -6.01
N GLU A 442 -33.91 -36.19 -6.03
CA GLU A 442 -32.86 -35.32 -6.59
C GLU A 442 -31.92 -34.75 -5.51
N ARG A 443 -32.29 -34.91 -4.22
CA ARG A 443 -31.58 -34.28 -3.09
C ARG A 443 -30.15 -34.78 -2.95
N ALA A 444 -29.94 -36.10 -3.10
CA ALA A 444 -28.62 -36.70 -3.00
C ALA A 444 -27.65 -36.18 -4.08
N ASP A 445 -28.13 -36.01 -5.31
CA ASP A 445 -27.33 -35.51 -6.43
C ASP A 445 -26.90 -34.06 -6.21
N HIS A 446 -27.83 -33.21 -5.76
CA HIS A 446 -27.52 -31.81 -5.44
C HIS A 446 -26.53 -31.68 -4.27
N LEU A 447 -26.68 -32.49 -3.21
CA LEU A 447 -25.72 -32.50 -2.08
C LEU A 447 -24.35 -33.04 -2.50
N ALA A 448 -24.30 -34.06 -3.36
CA ALA A 448 -23.05 -34.54 -3.93
C ALA A 448 -22.38 -33.48 -4.82
N SER A 449 -23.17 -32.71 -5.59
CA SER A 449 -22.65 -31.56 -6.34
C SER A 449 -22.08 -30.49 -5.41
N ALA A 450 -22.83 -30.11 -4.36
CA ALA A 450 -22.40 -29.13 -3.38
C ALA A 450 -21.06 -29.54 -2.73
N ALA A 451 -20.94 -30.82 -2.32
CA ALA A 451 -19.73 -31.35 -1.71
C ALA A 451 -18.51 -31.29 -2.65
N ARG A 452 -18.68 -31.54 -3.96
CA ARG A 452 -17.58 -31.42 -4.94
C ARG A 452 -17.12 -29.97 -5.08
N HIS A 453 -18.06 -29.04 -5.19
CA HIS A 453 -17.75 -27.62 -5.36
C HIS A 453 -17.05 -27.01 -4.14
N VAL A 454 -17.51 -27.30 -2.92
CA VAL A 454 -16.85 -26.79 -1.70
C VAL A 454 -15.47 -27.41 -1.49
N ALA A 455 -15.28 -28.70 -1.83
CA ALA A 455 -13.96 -29.33 -1.77
C ALA A 455 -12.97 -28.68 -2.75
N ALA A 456 -13.41 -28.40 -3.98
CA ALA A 456 -12.62 -27.67 -4.97
C ALA A 456 -12.20 -26.27 -4.49
N ALA A 457 -13.11 -25.53 -3.83
CA ALA A 457 -12.81 -24.23 -3.26
C ALA A 457 -11.78 -24.33 -2.11
N LEU A 458 -11.97 -25.31 -1.21
CA LEU A 458 -11.08 -25.54 -0.05
C LEU A 458 -9.63 -25.83 -0.45
N GLU A 459 -9.41 -26.63 -1.50
CA GLU A 459 -8.06 -26.91 -2.01
C GLU A 459 -7.31 -25.62 -2.38
N VAL A 460 -8.01 -24.68 -3.04
CA VAL A 460 -7.41 -23.42 -3.48
C VAL A 460 -7.19 -22.48 -2.30
N PHE A 461 -8.19 -22.28 -1.44
CA PHE A 461 -8.01 -21.40 -0.27
C PHE A 461 -6.88 -21.87 0.64
N GLN A 462 -6.70 -23.19 0.78
CA GLN A 462 -5.57 -23.77 1.49
C GLN A 462 -4.23 -23.47 0.79
N SER A 463 -4.15 -23.64 -0.55
CA SER A 463 -2.91 -23.37 -1.28
C SER A 463 -2.52 -21.90 -1.32
N GLU A 464 -3.51 -21.00 -1.31
CA GLU A 464 -3.31 -19.55 -1.28
C GLU A 464 -3.00 -19.02 0.13
N GLY A 465 -3.15 -19.86 1.17
CA GLY A 465 -2.94 -19.48 2.56
C GLY A 465 -3.99 -18.51 3.11
N ASP A 466 -5.19 -18.46 2.51
CA ASP A 466 -6.27 -17.58 2.95
C ASP A 466 -7.07 -18.24 4.07
N THR A 467 -6.78 -17.85 5.31
CA THR A 467 -7.40 -18.44 6.51
C THR A 467 -8.91 -18.15 6.59
N TYR A 468 -9.35 -16.97 6.19
CA TYR A 468 -10.75 -16.55 6.32
C TYR A 468 -11.66 -17.35 5.39
N TYR A 469 -11.32 -17.41 4.10
CA TYR A 469 -12.14 -18.14 3.14
C TYR A 469 -12.03 -19.66 3.34
N HIS A 470 -10.89 -20.16 3.82
CA HIS A 470 -10.74 -21.56 4.17
C HIS A 470 -11.63 -21.97 5.35
N GLU A 471 -11.70 -21.18 6.43
CA GLU A 471 -12.58 -21.44 7.57
C GLU A 471 -14.05 -21.43 7.15
N LYS A 472 -14.48 -20.38 6.43
CA LYS A 472 -15.85 -20.25 5.93
C LYS A 472 -16.26 -21.43 5.03
N ALA A 473 -15.40 -21.83 4.08
CA ALA A 473 -15.68 -22.97 3.22
C ALA A 473 -15.67 -24.30 4.00
N SER A 474 -14.91 -24.41 5.09
CA SER A 474 -14.87 -25.59 5.94
C SER A 474 -16.16 -25.77 6.73
N GLU A 475 -16.73 -24.68 7.24
CA GLU A 475 -18.06 -24.67 7.88
C GLU A 475 -19.14 -25.12 6.89
N LEU A 476 -19.15 -24.54 5.69
CA LEU A 476 -20.07 -24.94 4.61
C LEU A 476 -19.94 -26.43 4.26
N ALA A 477 -18.72 -26.95 4.17
CA ALA A 477 -18.48 -28.37 3.90
C ALA A 477 -19.02 -29.28 5.01
N LEU A 478 -18.95 -28.84 6.27
CA LEU A 478 -19.51 -29.57 7.40
C LEU A 478 -21.05 -29.60 7.34
N GLU A 479 -21.68 -28.47 7.04
CA GLU A 479 -23.14 -28.38 6.87
C GLU A 479 -23.65 -29.28 5.74
N ILE A 480 -23.00 -29.23 4.57
CA ILE A 480 -23.34 -30.09 3.43
C ILE A 480 -23.21 -31.57 3.81
N LYS A 481 -22.15 -31.94 4.55
CA LYS A 481 -21.94 -33.32 5.00
C LYS A 481 -23.04 -33.78 5.96
N GLN A 482 -23.49 -32.92 6.88
CA GLN A 482 -24.59 -33.22 7.79
C GLN A 482 -25.91 -33.39 7.02
N SER A 483 -26.21 -32.49 6.09
CA SER A 483 -27.38 -32.59 5.21
C SER A 483 -27.37 -33.86 4.36
N ALA A 484 -26.21 -34.27 3.85
CA ALA A 484 -26.05 -35.51 3.08
C ALA A 484 -26.25 -36.77 3.94
N ALA A 485 -25.80 -36.76 5.20
CA ALA A 485 -26.05 -37.85 6.13
C ALA A 485 -27.54 -37.98 6.46
N GLN A 486 -28.22 -36.85 6.71
CA GLN A 486 -29.66 -36.82 6.98
C GLN A 486 -30.49 -37.29 5.77
N ALA A 487 -30.13 -36.87 4.55
CA ALA A 487 -30.82 -37.31 3.35
C ALA A 487 -30.74 -38.84 3.15
N LYS A 488 -29.60 -39.46 3.48
CA LYS A 488 -29.44 -40.92 3.45
C LYS A 488 -30.23 -41.66 4.51
N SER A 489 -30.45 -41.06 5.68
CA SER A 489 -31.32 -41.66 6.70
C SER A 489 -32.81 -41.56 6.36
N ASP A 490 -33.19 -40.51 5.62
CA ASP A 490 -34.58 -40.24 5.24
C ASP A 490 -35.04 -41.07 4.02
N ASP A 491 -34.09 -41.57 3.21
CA ASP A 491 -34.36 -42.48 2.08
C ASP A 491 -33.41 -43.70 2.10
N PRO A 492 -33.70 -44.75 2.89
CA PRO A 492 -32.86 -45.94 2.98
C PRO A 492 -32.89 -46.85 1.74
N ALA A 493 -33.65 -46.49 0.70
CA ALA A 493 -33.87 -47.29 -0.51
C ALA A 493 -33.21 -46.72 -1.79
N ALA A 494 -32.52 -45.58 -1.69
CA ALA A 494 -31.65 -45.00 -2.73
C ALA A 494 -30.18 -45.31 -2.47
#